data_AF-A0A497KX46-F1
#
_entry.id   AF-A0A497KX46-F1
#
_cell.length_a   1.000
_cell.length_b   1.000
_cell.length_c   1.000
_cell.angle_alpha   90.00
_cell.angle_beta   90.00
_cell.angle_gamma   90.00
#
_symmetry.space_group_name_H-M   'P 1'
#
loop_
_entity.id
_entity.type
_entity.pdbx_description
1 polymer ?
#
loop_
_entity_poly.entity_id
_entity_poly.type
_entity_poly.pdbx_seq_one_letter_code
_entity_poly.pdbx_strand_id
1 'polypeptide(L)'
;MAKGYIHVGYMPLGPPGAGDMGGADELGEISKKLDEVLKKLNMIEKALRALKEMGFLPELLAIILGGTGVCSSRLRALRRALVAEEVLRCLGPCDDISRHIIEALAEGGPMNISELTRAVRARRGKASRRVVRERLEELLDRGLVVEVEGFGRRFDLPPGGQVLARGDRKREEG
;
A
#
# COMPACT_ATOMS: atom_id res chain seq x y z
N MET A 1 62.18 -7.18 -81.21
CA MET A 1 61.79 -7.90 -79.99
C MET A 1 61.35 -6.88 -78.95
N ALA A 2 60.05 -6.82 -78.65
CA ALA A 2 59.47 -5.88 -77.69
C ALA A 2 59.17 -6.62 -76.38
N LYS A 3 59.64 -6.10 -75.24
CA LYS A 3 59.19 -6.51 -73.90
C LYS A 3 58.49 -5.32 -73.26
N GLY A 4 57.20 -5.52 -72.96
CA GLY A 4 56.27 -4.50 -72.49
C GLY A 4 56.50 -4.09 -71.05
N TYR A 5 56.21 -2.82 -70.79
CA TYR A 5 56.13 -2.21 -69.46
C TYR A 5 54.86 -2.69 -68.75
N ILE A 6 54.99 -3.21 -67.54
CA ILE A 6 53.84 -3.49 -66.66
C ILE A 6 53.57 -2.23 -65.83
N HIS A 7 52.40 -1.63 -66.07
CA HIS A 7 51.88 -0.50 -65.33
C HIS A 7 51.28 -1.00 -64.01
N VAL A 8 51.97 -0.81 -62.89
CA VAL A 8 51.42 -1.10 -61.55
C VAL A 8 50.64 0.13 -61.11
N GLY A 9 49.33 0.07 -61.27
CA GLY A 9 48.42 1.15 -60.86
C GLY A 9 48.43 1.36 -59.35
N TYR A 10 48.69 2.59 -58.93
CA TYR A 10 48.37 3.07 -57.58
C TYR A 10 46.85 3.05 -57.41
N MET A 11 46.36 2.19 -56.52
CA MET A 11 44.98 2.22 -56.06
C MET A 11 44.87 3.31 -54.99
N PRO A 12 44.00 4.32 -55.14
CA PRO A 12 43.81 5.34 -54.11
C PRO A 12 43.09 4.71 -52.91
N LEU A 13 43.65 4.89 -51.71
CA LEU A 13 42.94 4.67 -50.45
C LEU A 13 41.75 5.63 -50.42
N GLY A 14 40.55 5.11 -50.64
CA GLY A 14 39.30 5.84 -50.44
C GLY A 14 39.11 6.24 -48.96
N PRO A 15 38.33 7.29 -48.68
CA PRO A 15 38.12 7.77 -47.31
C PRO A 15 37.49 6.67 -46.43
N PRO A 16 37.82 6.63 -45.13
CA PRO A 16 37.23 5.68 -44.19
C PRO A 16 35.70 5.83 -44.24
N GLY A 17 35.01 4.72 -44.48
CA GLY A 17 33.57 4.68 -44.65
C GLY A 17 32.85 5.33 -43.47
N ALA A 18 31.99 6.31 -43.80
CA ALA A 18 31.03 6.92 -42.91
C ALA A 18 29.87 5.95 -42.58
N GLY A 19 30.20 4.78 -42.03
CA GLY A 19 29.27 3.65 -41.84
C GLY A 19 29.06 3.17 -40.41
N ASP A 20 29.70 3.77 -39.40
CA ASP A 20 29.72 3.20 -38.03
C ASP A 20 29.27 4.17 -36.90
N MET A 21 28.75 5.37 -37.22
CA MET A 21 28.25 6.28 -36.16
C MET A 21 26.85 5.91 -35.64
N GLY A 22 26.03 5.17 -36.39
CA GLY A 22 24.67 4.81 -35.97
C GLY A 22 24.62 3.70 -34.92
N GLY A 23 25.51 2.71 -35.01
CA GLY A 23 25.52 1.56 -34.09
C GLY A 23 26.01 1.92 -32.69
N ALA A 24 26.99 2.82 -32.58
CA ALA A 24 27.51 3.28 -31.29
C ALA A 24 26.49 4.10 -30.49
N ASP A 25 25.70 4.94 -31.18
CA ASP A 25 24.63 5.73 -30.56
C ASP A 25 23.45 4.84 -30.13
N GLU A 26 23.03 3.89 -30.95
CA GLU A 26 21.99 2.90 -30.58
C GLU A 26 22.44 2.04 -29.39
N LEU A 27 23.69 1.57 -29.38
CA LEU A 27 24.26 0.83 -28.24
C LEU A 27 24.33 1.70 -26.97
N GLY A 28 24.66 2.98 -27.12
CA GLY A 28 24.66 3.95 -26.02
C GLY A 28 23.27 4.19 -25.45
N GLU A 29 22.25 4.29 -26.30
CA GLU A 29 20.86 4.41 -25.86
C GLU A 29 20.35 3.14 -25.17
N ILE A 30 20.68 1.97 -25.70
CA ILE A 30 20.32 0.68 -25.10
C ILE A 30 20.97 0.54 -23.72
N SER A 31 22.24 0.91 -23.57
CA SER A 31 22.93 0.89 -22.27
C SER A 31 22.26 1.82 -21.26
N LYS A 32 21.87 3.03 -21.68
CA LYS A 32 21.14 3.98 -20.81
C LYS A 32 19.79 3.43 -20.36
N LYS A 33 19.03 2.82 -21.29
CA LYS A 33 17.74 2.17 -20.97
C LYS A 33 17.94 1.00 -20.00
N LEU A 34 19.02 0.23 -20.16
CA LEU A 34 19.36 -0.86 -19.25
C LEU A 34 19.70 -0.35 -17.85
N ASP A 35 20.49 0.72 -17.74
CA ASP A 35 20.81 1.35 -16.46
C ASP A 35 19.55 1.87 -15.74
N GLU A 36 18.59 2.42 -16.47
CA GLU A 36 17.30 2.83 -15.90
C GLU A 36 16.49 1.63 -15.39
N VAL A 37 16.47 0.53 -16.14
CA VAL A 37 15.79 -0.70 -15.73
C VAL A 37 16.43 -1.27 -14.47
N LEU A 38 17.76 -1.31 -14.40
CA LEU A 38 18.50 -1.76 -13.22
C LEU A 38 18.22 -0.87 -12.01
N LYS A 39 18.16 0.45 -12.18
CA LYS A 39 17.76 1.38 -11.11
C LYS A 39 16.34 1.10 -10.62
N LYS A 40 15.38 0.92 -11.52
CA LYS A 40 13.99 0.60 -11.17
C LYS A 40 13.89 -0.74 -10.43
N LEU A 41 14.62 -1.76 -10.87
CA LEU A 41 14.69 -3.07 -10.19
C LEU A 41 15.27 -2.94 -8.78
N ASN A 42 16.34 -2.17 -8.61
CA ASN A 42 16.95 -1.97 -7.29
C ASN A 42 16.02 -1.19 -6.33
N MET A 43 15.24 -0.22 -6.86
CA MET A 43 14.20 0.45 -6.06
C MET A 43 13.11 -0.53 -5.61
N ILE A 44 12.68 -1.43 -6.50
CA ILE A 44 11.70 -2.48 -6.17
C ILE A 44 12.29 -3.42 -5.12
N GLU A 45 13.54 -3.83 -5.26
CA GLU A 45 14.21 -4.72 -4.30
C GLU A 45 14.26 -4.10 -2.90
N LYS A 46 14.61 -2.80 -2.80
CA LYS A 46 14.61 -2.06 -1.54
C LYS A 46 13.22 -1.97 -0.91
N ALA A 47 12.19 -1.69 -1.71
CA ALA A 47 10.81 -1.67 -1.23
C ALA A 47 10.36 -3.04 -0.71
N LEU A 48 10.70 -4.12 -1.43
CA LEU A 48 10.39 -5.48 -1.01
C LEU A 48 11.13 -5.87 0.29
N ARG A 49 12.37 -5.43 0.47
CA ARG A 49 13.12 -5.64 1.73
C ARG A 49 12.46 -4.93 2.91
N ALA A 50 12.06 -3.67 2.76
CA ALA A 50 11.33 -2.95 3.80
C ALA A 50 10.01 -3.66 4.17
N LEU A 51 9.27 -4.16 3.18
CA LEU A 51 8.03 -4.91 3.39
C LEU A 51 8.26 -6.28 4.06
N LYS A 52 9.40 -6.93 3.78
CA LYS A 52 9.84 -8.16 4.45
C LYS A 52 10.12 -7.96 5.92
N GLU A 53 10.83 -6.88 6.27
CA GLU A 53 11.15 -6.55 7.67
C GLU A 53 9.88 -6.23 8.48
N MET A 54 8.84 -5.73 7.83
CA MET A 54 7.51 -5.51 8.42
C MET A 54 6.63 -6.78 8.47
N GLY A 55 7.10 -7.92 7.95
CA GLY A 55 6.39 -9.20 8.01
C GLY A 55 5.27 -9.41 6.98
N PHE A 56 5.12 -8.52 5.98
CA PHE A 56 4.04 -8.56 4.97
C PHE A 56 4.45 -9.17 3.61
N LEU A 57 5.70 -9.62 3.49
CA LEU A 57 6.24 -10.20 2.25
C LEU A 57 5.50 -11.48 1.78
N PRO A 58 5.11 -12.45 2.65
CA PRO A 58 4.43 -13.65 2.17
C PRO A 58 3.05 -13.35 1.57
N GLU A 59 2.34 -12.33 2.06
CA GLU A 59 1.03 -11.92 1.53
C GLU A 59 1.16 -11.14 0.24
N LEU A 60 2.19 -10.30 0.09
CA LEU A 60 2.48 -9.63 -1.17
C LEU A 60 2.92 -10.63 -2.26
N LEU A 61 3.76 -11.61 -1.91
CA LEU A 61 4.17 -12.67 -2.82
C LEU A 61 2.99 -13.52 -3.29
N ALA A 62 2.02 -13.80 -2.41
CA ALA A 62 0.78 -14.49 -2.78
C ALA A 62 -0.07 -13.70 -3.79
N ILE A 63 -0.05 -12.37 -3.73
CA ILE A 63 -0.74 -11.49 -4.69
C ILE A 63 -0.02 -11.47 -6.05
N ILE A 64 1.31 -11.36 -6.03
CA ILE A 64 2.15 -11.24 -7.24
C ILE A 64 2.23 -12.57 -8.00
N LEU A 65 2.40 -13.70 -7.30
CA LEU A 65 2.60 -15.02 -7.91
C LEU A 65 1.28 -15.77 -8.18
N GLY A 66 0.19 -15.42 -7.46
CA GLY A 66 -1.02 -16.24 -7.37
C GLY A 66 -2.26 -15.69 -8.07
N GLY A 67 -2.09 -14.94 -9.18
CA GLY A 67 -3.15 -14.42 -10.06
C GLY A 67 -4.60 -14.59 -9.56
N THR A 68 -5.15 -13.57 -8.90
CA THR A 68 -6.58 -13.49 -8.51
C THR A 68 -7.15 -14.64 -7.66
N GLY A 69 -6.34 -15.56 -7.13
CA GLY A 69 -6.73 -16.53 -6.10
C GLY A 69 -6.84 -15.86 -4.73
N VAL A 70 -7.70 -14.84 -4.63
CA VAL A 70 -7.83 -13.91 -3.52
C VAL A 70 -7.97 -14.66 -2.20
N CYS A 71 -6.97 -14.55 -1.32
CA CYS A 71 -7.17 -14.88 0.08
C CYS A 71 -7.94 -13.72 0.74
N SER A 72 -9.23 -13.64 0.42
CA SER A 72 -10.10 -12.48 0.67
C SER A 72 -10.22 -12.16 2.15
N SER A 73 -10.23 -13.19 2.99
CA SER A 73 -10.27 -13.06 4.46
C SER A 73 -8.95 -12.57 5.05
N ARG A 74 -7.80 -13.13 4.63
CA ARG A 74 -6.49 -12.71 5.13
C ARG A 74 -6.11 -11.29 4.68
N LEU A 75 -6.33 -10.97 3.42
CA LEU A 75 -6.09 -9.60 2.91
C LEU A 75 -7.04 -8.59 3.53
N ARG A 76 -8.30 -8.98 3.81
CA ARG A 76 -9.25 -8.13 4.54
C ARG A 76 -8.77 -7.88 5.96
N ALA A 77 -8.30 -8.92 6.67
CA ALA A 77 -7.75 -8.76 8.01
C ALA A 77 -6.55 -7.81 8.04
N LEU A 78 -5.62 -7.95 7.10
CA LEU A 78 -4.45 -7.06 6.98
C LEU A 78 -4.84 -5.61 6.70
N ARG A 79 -5.74 -5.37 5.74
CA ARG A 79 -6.25 -4.02 5.44
C ARG A 79 -6.89 -3.38 6.67
N ARG A 80 -7.66 -4.16 7.43
CA ARG A 80 -8.31 -3.68 8.67
C ARG A 80 -7.30 -3.38 9.76
N ALA A 81 -6.25 -4.19 9.91
CA ALA A 81 -5.18 -3.93 10.86
C ALA A 81 -4.43 -2.64 10.55
N LEU A 82 -4.15 -2.36 9.27
CA LEU A 82 -3.51 -1.11 8.84
C LEU A 82 -4.38 0.12 9.15
N VAL A 83 -5.68 0.07 8.84
CA VAL A 83 -6.62 1.15 9.18
C VAL A 83 -6.73 1.34 10.69
N ALA A 84 -6.74 0.24 11.46
CA ALA A 84 -6.77 0.31 12.92
C ALA A 84 -5.53 1.01 13.47
N GLU A 85 -4.34 0.67 12.98
CA GLU A 85 -3.08 1.31 13.37
C GLU A 85 -3.09 2.83 13.10
N GLU A 86 -3.60 3.25 11.95
CA GLU A 86 -3.78 4.68 11.62
C GLU A 86 -4.74 5.37 12.59
N VAL A 87 -5.88 4.75 12.88
CA VAL A 87 -6.87 5.27 13.84
C VAL A 87 -6.31 5.34 15.27
N LEU A 88 -5.52 4.33 15.67
CA LEU A 88 -4.89 4.27 17.00
C LEU A 88 -3.87 5.40 17.20
N ARG A 89 -3.15 5.82 16.15
CA ARG A 89 -2.24 6.98 16.20
C ARG A 89 -2.96 8.30 16.47
N CYS A 90 -4.24 8.39 16.11
CA CYS A 90 -5.09 9.54 16.40
C CYS A 90 -5.66 9.50 17.83
N LEU A 91 -5.48 8.41 18.59
CA LEU A 91 -5.90 8.35 19.98
C LEU A 91 -4.88 8.98 20.92
N GLY A 92 -5.36 9.66 21.95
CA GLY A 92 -4.51 10.12 23.05
C GLY A 92 -3.99 8.95 23.90
N PRO A 93 -2.85 9.10 24.59
CA PRO A 93 -2.16 8.02 25.29
C PRO A 93 -2.99 7.31 26.39
N CYS A 94 -4.05 7.94 26.92
CA CYS A 94 -4.81 7.41 28.06
C CYS A 94 -6.18 6.79 27.71
N ASP A 95 -6.54 6.62 26.43
CA ASP A 95 -7.85 6.05 26.07
C ASP A 95 -7.83 4.52 25.84
N ASP A 96 -7.75 3.79 26.94
CA ASP A 96 -7.76 2.32 26.91
C ASP A 96 -9.05 1.75 26.30
N ILE A 97 -10.20 2.35 26.56
CA ILE A 97 -11.48 1.79 26.10
C ILE A 97 -11.63 1.97 24.60
N SER A 98 -11.31 3.16 24.10
CA SER A 98 -11.30 3.41 22.66
C SER A 98 -10.31 2.50 21.94
N ARG A 99 -9.12 2.27 22.49
CA ARG A 99 -8.15 1.32 21.92
C ARG A 99 -8.77 -0.07 21.74
N HIS A 100 -9.38 -0.62 22.80
CA HIS A 100 -10.01 -1.94 22.73
C HIS A 100 -11.23 -1.97 21.80
N ILE A 101 -11.96 -0.86 21.62
CA ILE A 101 -13.05 -0.76 20.64
C ILE A 101 -12.48 -0.90 19.22
N ILE A 102 -11.43 -0.15 18.90
CA ILE A 102 -10.79 -0.17 17.57
C ILE A 102 -10.20 -1.56 17.26
N GLU A 103 -9.53 -2.19 18.22
CA GLU A 103 -9.01 -3.55 18.09
C GLU A 103 -10.11 -4.61 17.93
N ALA A 104 -11.23 -4.47 18.65
CA ALA A 104 -12.38 -5.34 18.53
C ALA A 104 -13.00 -5.26 17.13
N LEU A 105 -13.16 -4.05 16.60
CA LEU A 105 -13.62 -3.85 15.24
C LEU A 105 -12.60 -4.44 14.27
N ALA A 106 -11.30 -4.10 14.35
CA ALA A 106 -10.26 -4.56 13.43
C ALA A 106 -10.31 -6.08 13.17
N GLU A 107 -10.39 -6.88 14.24
CA GLU A 107 -10.47 -8.35 14.16
C GLU A 107 -11.87 -8.86 13.79
N GLY A 108 -12.91 -8.29 14.40
CA GLY A 108 -14.26 -8.85 14.36
C GLY A 108 -15.13 -8.39 13.20
N GLY A 109 -14.75 -7.32 12.51
CA GLY A 109 -15.59 -6.70 11.48
C GLY A 109 -16.67 -5.77 12.06
N PRO A 110 -17.68 -5.43 11.24
CA PRO A 110 -18.86 -4.69 11.66
C PRO A 110 -19.58 -5.32 12.85
N MET A 111 -19.79 -4.55 13.92
CA MET A 111 -20.44 -5.03 15.14
C MET A 111 -21.52 -4.07 15.63
N ASN A 112 -22.59 -4.64 16.20
CA ASN A 112 -23.54 -3.84 16.98
C ASN A 112 -22.98 -3.57 18.40
N ILE A 113 -23.62 -2.65 19.14
CA ILE A 113 -23.12 -2.24 20.45
C ILE A 113 -23.08 -3.38 21.48
N SER A 114 -23.96 -4.37 21.39
CA SER A 114 -23.98 -5.53 22.29
C SER A 114 -22.80 -6.46 22.01
N GLU A 115 -22.53 -6.75 20.74
CA GLU A 115 -21.38 -7.52 20.27
C GLU A 115 -20.08 -6.82 20.65
N LEU A 116 -19.98 -5.53 20.37
CA LEU A 116 -18.81 -4.72 20.70
C LEU A 116 -18.55 -4.68 22.21
N THR A 117 -19.58 -4.51 23.04
CA THR A 117 -19.43 -4.55 24.50
C THR A 117 -18.89 -5.90 24.97
N ARG A 118 -19.34 -7.02 24.37
CA ARG A 118 -18.84 -8.36 24.70
C ARG A 118 -17.38 -8.52 24.27
N ALA A 119 -17.02 -8.10 23.07
CA ALA A 119 -15.67 -8.17 22.55
C ALA A 119 -14.68 -7.34 23.39
N VAL A 120 -15.03 -6.09 23.73
CA VAL A 120 -14.22 -5.23 24.59
C VAL A 120 -14.08 -5.84 26.00
N ARG A 121 -15.16 -6.42 26.56
CA ARG A 121 -15.11 -7.08 27.86
C ARG A 121 -14.23 -8.32 27.86
N ALA A 122 -14.26 -9.12 26.78
CA ALA A 122 -13.41 -10.30 26.65
C ALA A 122 -11.92 -9.94 26.66
N ARG A 123 -11.53 -8.81 26.06
CA ARG A 123 -10.13 -8.33 26.01
C ARG A 123 -9.69 -7.64 27.30
N ARG A 124 -10.48 -6.68 27.78
CA ARG A 124 -10.14 -5.82 28.93
C ARG A 124 -10.50 -6.45 30.28
N GLY A 125 -11.26 -7.55 30.29
CA GLY A 125 -11.86 -8.18 31.47
C GLY A 125 -13.08 -7.43 32.04
N LYS A 126 -13.09 -6.09 31.97
CA LYS A 126 -14.20 -5.24 32.44
C LYS A 126 -14.57 -4.13 31.45
N ALA A 127 -15.86 -4.06 31.14
CA ALA A 127 -16.46 -2.94 30.40
C ALA A 127 -17.96 -2.88 30.70
N SER A 128 -18.47 -1.69 31.01
CA SER A 128 -19.91 -1.46 31.09
C SER A 128 -20.43 -0.99 29.73
N ARG A 129 -21.65 -1.40 29.37
CA ARG A 129 -22.28 -1.01 28.12
C ARG A 129 -22.41 0.52 27.99
N ARG A 130 -22.62 1.22 29.11
CA ARG A 130 -22.69 2.69 29.17
C ARG A 130 -21.37 3.32 28.73
N VAL A 131 -20.24 2.87 29.29
CA VAL A 131 -18.93 3.46 28.97
C VAL A 131 -18.49 3.10 27.54
N VAL A 132 -18.77 1.87 27.07
CA VAL A 132 -18.51 1.50 25.67
C VAL A 132 -19.35 2.35 24.72
N ARG A 133 -20.61 2.63 25.06
CA ARG A 133 -21.47 3.52 24.28
C ARG A 133 -20.91 4.94 24.21
N GLU A 134 -20.58 5.53 25.35
CA GLU A 134 -20.05 6.90 25.41
C GLU A 134 -18.80 7.04 24.53
N ARG A 135 -17.85 6.11 24.67
CA ARG A 135 -16.62 6.13 23.85
C ARG A 135 -16.89 5.86 22.37
N LEU A 136 -17.84 4.98 22.05
CA LEU A 136 -18.20 4.73 20.66
C LEU A 136 -18.79 5.97 19.99
N GLU A 137 -19.66 6.71 20.68
CA GLU A 137 -20.22 7.97 20.14
C GLU A 137 -19.12 9.05 20.00
N GLU A 138 -18.21 9.18 20.96
CA GLU A 138 -17.03 10.06 20.82
C GLU A 138 -16.16 9.69 19.60
N LEU A 139 -15.97 8.39 19.33
CA LEU A 139 -15.21 7.93 18.15
C LEU A 139 -15.96 8.18 16.83
N LEU A 140 -17.30 8.13 16.84
CA LEU A 140 -18.14 8.48 15.69
C LEU A 140 -18.06 9.97 15.38
N ASP A 141 -18.14 10.82 16.40
CA ASP A 141 -18.05 12.27 16.25
C ASP A 141 -16.68 12.70 15.69
N ARG A 142 -15.62 11.97 16.08
CA ARG A 142 -14.25 12.15 15.56
C ARG A 142 -14.02 11.48 14.19
N GLY A 143 -15.00 10.72 13.70
CA GLY A 143 -14.93 9.93 12.47
C GLY A 143 -13.81 8.89 12.42
N LEU A 144 -13.44 8.37 13.59
CA LEU A 144 -12.53 7.24 13.76
C LEU A 144 -13.26 5.89 13.64
N VAL A 145 -14.59 5.93 13.73
CA VAL A 145 -15.52 4.83 13.50
C VAL A 145 -16.66 5.36 12.62
N VAL A 146 -17.29 4.48 11.85
CA VAL A 146 -18.45 4.81 11.00
C VAL A 146 -19.60 3.85 11.28
N GLU A 147 -20.82 4.33 11.07
CA GLU A 147 -21.99 3.46 11.02
C GLU A 147 -22.08 2.83 9.63
N VAL A 148 -22.35 1.52 9.57
CA VAL A 148 -22.43 0.76 8.33
C VAL A 148 -23.82 0.16 8.14
N GLU A 149 -24.25 0.08 6.88
CA GLU A 149 -25.54 -0.48 6.52
C GLU A 149 -25.62 -1.98 6.86
N GLY A 150 -26.78 -2.40 7.38
CA GLY A 150 -27.03 -3.78 7.77
C GLY A 150 -28.30 -3.93 8.62
N PHE A 151 -28.55 -5.15 9.12
CA PHE A 151 -29.67 -5.40 10.01
C PHE A 151 -29.40 -4.78 11.40
N GLY A 152 -29.98 -3.62 11.64
CA GLY A 152 -29.79 -2.83 12.85
C GLY A 152 -28.53 -1.97 12.85
N ARG A 153 -28.33 -1.21 13.91
CA ARG A 153 -27.22 -0.25 14.05
C ARG A 153 -25.88 -0.99 14.24
N ARG A 154 -25.01 -0.93 13.24
CA ARG A 154 -23.68 -1.55 13.23
C ARG A 154 -22.59 -0.54 12.97
N PHE A 155 -21.42 -0.79 13.54
CA PHE A 155 -20.29 0.12 13.50
C PHE A 155 -19.05 -0.60 12.98
N ASP A 156 -18.23 0.11 12.21
CA ASP A 156 -16.99 -0.40 11.65
C ASP A 156 -15.91 0.71 11.55
N LEU A 157 -14.68 0.31 11.26
CA LEU A 157 -13.60 1.23 10.92
C LEU A 157 -13.89 1.93 9.57
N PRO A 158 -13.47 3.20 9.40
CA PRO A 158 -13.73 3.95 8.18
C PRO A 158 -13.13 3.23 6.95
N PRO A 159 -13.86 3.17 5.82
CA PRO A 159 -13.37 2.54 4.62
C PRO A 159 -12.18 3.33 4.05
N GLY A 160 -10.99 2.76 4.20
CA GLY A 160 -9.76 3.21 3.54
C GLY A 160 -9.16 4.49 4.13
N GLY A 161 -8.44 4.36 5.24
CA GLY A 161 -7.40 5.29 5.76
C GLY A 161 -7.77 6.77 5.95
N GLN A 162 -8.96 7.18 5.56
CA GLN A 162 -9.49 8.51 5.73
C GLN A 162 -10.23 8.52 7.06
N VAL A 163 -9.53 8.98 8.10
CA VAL A 163 -10.19 9.54 9.28
C VAL A 163 -11.09 10.66 8.76
N LEU A 164 -12.40 10.39 8.71
CA LEU A 164 -13.36 11.36 8.23
C LEU A 164 -13.50 12.43 9.31
N ALA A 165 -12.78 13.54 9.18
CA ALA A 165 -13.05 14.72 9.99
C ALA A 165 -14.50 15.17 9.74
N ARG A 166 -15.43 14.69 10.57
CA ARG A 166 -16.83 15.14 10.66
C ARG A 166 -17.05 15.96 11.94
N GLY A 167 -16.05 16.72 12.36
CA GLY A 167 -16.31 17.91 13.18
C GLY A 167 -16.75 19.03 12.24
N ASP A 168 -17.99 19.50 12.37
CA ASP A 168 -18.54 20.79 11.86
C ASP A 168 -19.90 20.69 11.13
N ARG A 169 -20.84 19.85 11.59
CA ARG A 169 -22.26 19.96 11.19
C ARG A 169 -23.27 19.85 12.33
N LYS A 170 -23.00 20.52 13.46
CA LYS A 170 -24.05 20.89 14.43
C LYS A 170 -23.86 22.32 14.93
N ARG A 171 -24.12 23.29 14.05
CA ARG A 171 -24.49 24.66 14.44
C ARG A 171 -25.18 25.33 13.26
N GLU A 172 -26.40 24.91 12.97
CA GLU A 172 -27.42 25.71 12.26
C GLU A 172 -28.71 24.89 12.27
N GLU A 173 -29.50 25.12 13.31
CA GLU A 173 -30.97 25.06 13.32
C GLU A 173 -31.35 25.59 14.71
N GLY A 174 -31.34 26.92 14.79
CA GLY A 174 -32.04 27.72 15.78
C GLY A 174 -33.06 28.57 15.05
#